data_AF-A0A7S1RPN8-F1
#
_entry.id   AF-A0A7S1RPN8-F1
#
_cell.length_a   1.000
_cell.length_b   1.000
_cell.length_c   1.000
_cell.angle_alpha   90.00
_cell.angle_beta   90.00
_cell.angle_gamma   90.00
#
_symmetry.space_group_name_H-M   'P 1'
#
loop_
_entity.id
_entity.type
_entity.pdbx_description
1 polymer ?
#
loop_
_entity_poly.entity_id
_entity_poly.type
_entity_poly.pdbx_seq_one_letter_code
_entity_poly.pdbx_strand_id
1 'polypeptide(L)'
;DTRVHRPPLPLQWGTHHSKLALLLYDDCIRVCVRTFNDLFADVHCKSQALYLQDFPATPAASSTRGDRSSGADAFGGDFERQLRRYLQRCGGFDAGRLDRYDFSTAAVALVASVPGYHTGPEVREWGHTRLRHVLSGSGALPQPWPG
;
A
#
# COMPACT_ATOMS: atom_id res chain seq x y z
N ASP A 1 13.29 -12.55 18.37
CA ASP A 1 14.36 -11.79 17.70
C ASP A 1 13.82 -10.62 16.91
N THR A 2 14.42 -9.44 17.10
CA THR A 2 14.12 -8.23 16.34
C THR A 2 15.11 -8.11 15.18
N ARG A 3 14.63 -7.83 13.97
CA ARG A 3 15.47 -7.58 12.79
C ARG A 3 15.28 -6.15 12.32
N VAL A 4 16.38 -5.49 11.96
CA VAL A 4 16.38 -4.14 11.40
C VAL A 4 16.82 -4.23 9.95
N HIS A 5 16.07 -3.61 9.05
CA HIS A 5 16.39 -3.51 7.63
C HIS A 5 16.56 -2.05 7.24
N ARG A 6 17.50 -1.78 6.32
CA ARG A 6 17.74 -0.44 5.75
C ARG A 6 17.25 -0.44 4.30
N PRO A 7 16.09 0.18 4.00
CA PRO A 7 15.61 0.28 2.64
C PRO A 7 16.62 1.00 1.73
N PRO A 8 16.76 0.59 0.46
CA PRO A 8 17.70 1.21 -0.47
C PRO A 8 17.26 2.65 -0.82
N LEU A 9 18.20 3.59 -0.74
CA LEU A 9 18.02 4.99 -1.13
C LEU A 9 19.09 5.38 -2.18
N PRO A 10 18.92 4.94 -3.44
CA PRO A 10 19.95 5.09 -4.48
C PRO A 10 20.09 6.51 -5.04
N LEU A 11 19.12 7.40 -4.78
CA LEU A 11 19.13 8.78 -5.23
C LEU A 11 19.58 9.71 -4.09
N GLN A 12 20.37 10.73 -4.43
CA GLN A 12 20.80 11.74 -3.46
C GLN A 12 19.59 12.45 -2.85
N TRP A 13 19.72 12.81 -1.56
CA TRP A 13 18.67 13.46 -0.75
C TRP A 13 17.37 12.65 -0.56
N GLY A 14 17.36 11.36 -0.95
CA GLY A 14 16.23 10.46 -0.70
C GLY A 14 16.00 10.20 0.79
N THR A 15 14.73 10.04 1.19
CA THR A 15 14.33 9.68 2.55
C THR A 15 13.29 8.56 2.50
N HIS A 16 13.43 7.57 3.39
CA HIS A 16 12.36 6.59 3.63
C HIS A 16 11.30 7.21 4.55
N HIS A 17 10.32 7.90 3.96
CA HIS A 17 9.35 8.72 4.72
C HIS A 17 8.08 7.97 5.16
N SER A 18 7.83 6.78 4.61
CA SER A 18 6.63 6.00 4.90
C SER A 18 6.57 5.58 6.36
N LYS A 19 5.38 5.72 6.97
CA LYS A 19 5.06 5.14 8.27
C LYS A 19 3.95 4.10 8.07
N LEU A 20 4.39 2.86 7.88
CA LEU A 20 3.55 1.69 7.63
C LEU A 20 3.83 0.67 8.73
N ALA A 21 2.79 0.11 9.33
CA ALA A 21 2.90 -1.07 10.18
C ALA A 21 2.04 -2.20 9.60
N LEU A 22 2.60 -3.40 9.57
CA LEU A 22 1.89 -4.64 9.27
C LEU A 22 1.87 -5.46 10.55
N LEU A 23 0.68 -5.70 11.10
CA LEU A 23 0.50 -6.54 12.30
C LEU A 23 -0.08 -7.87 11.85
N LEU A 24 0.62 -8.96 12.17
CA LEU A 24 0.29 -10.29 11.70
C LEU A 24 -0.28 -11.09 12.87
N TYR A 25 -1.55 -11.47 12.74
CA TYR A 25 -2.28 -12.30 13.68
C TYR A 25 -2.51 -13.69 13.06
N ASP A 26 -3.07 -14.59 13.86
CA ASP A 26 -3.39 -15.96 13.42
C ASP A 26 -4.51 -15.97 12.36
N ASP A 27 -5.46 -15.04 12.46
CA ASP A 27 -6.68 -14.98 11.65
C ASP A 27 -6.71 -13.81 10.65
N CYS A 28 -5.80 -12.85 10.73
CA CYS A 28 -5.76 -11.69 9.84
C CYS A 28 -4.38 -11.01 9.76
N ILE A 29 -4.26 -10.11 8.77
CA ILE A 29 -3.23 -9.07 8.74
C ILE A 29 -3.92 -7.71 8.90
N ARG A 30 -3.41 -6.90 9.82
CA ARG A 30 -3.82 -5.50 9.95
C ARG A 30 -2.81 -4.61 9.26
N VAL A 31 -3.28 -3.83 8.30
CA VAL A 31 -2.46 -2.83 7.61
C VAL A 31 -2.74 -1.45 8.20
N CYS A 32 -1.68 -0.78 8.67
CA CYS A 32 -1.76 0.55 9.27
C CYS A 32 -0.92 1.55 8.49
N VAL A 33 -1.55 2.52 7.83
CA VAL A 33 -0.87 3.66 7.18
C VAL A 33 -1.03 4.90 8.05
N ARG A 34 0.08 5.53 8.43
CA ARG A 34 0.14 6.57 9.47
C ARG A 34 0.90 7.80 9.01
N THR A 35 0.68 8.91 9.70
CA THR A 35 1.42 10.17 9.48
C THR A 35 2.48 10.47 10.55
N PHE A 36 2.41 9.81 11.71
CA PHE A 36 3.34 10.02 12.84
C PHE A 36 4.54 9.07 12.82
N ASN A 37 5.71 9.56 13.25
CA ASN A 37 6.84 8.70 13.58
C ASN A 37 6.61 8.01 14.95
N ASP A 38 7.39 6.97 15.25
CA ASP A 38 7.27 6.22 16.51
C ASP A 38 7.98 6.94 17.67
N LEU A 39 7.57 8.19 17.91
CA LEU A 39 8.09 9.08 18.94
C LEU A 39 6.94 9.67 19.75
N PHE A 40 7.11 9.77 21.06
CA PHE A 40 6.07 10.29 21.97
C PHE A 40 5.52 11.65 21.53
N ALA A 41 6.39 12.60 21.19
CA ALA A 41 5.98 13.94 20.79
C ALA A 41 5.21 13.99 19.46
N ASP A 42 5.38 13.00 18.57
CA ASP A 42 4.60 12.92 17.34
C ASP A 42 3.19 12.39 17.59
N VAL A 43 3.04 11.47 18.54
CA VAL A 43 1.77 10.85 18.94
C VAL A 43 0.97 11.75 19.88
N HIS A 44 1.64 12.45 20.80
CA HIS A 44 1.00 13.18 21.89
C HIS A 44 0.73 14.64 21.56
N CYS A 45 1.59 15.29 20.77
CA CYS A 45 1.61 16.74 20.64
C CYS A 45 1.23 17.26 19.25
N LYS A 46 0.78 16.40 18.33
CA LYS A 46 0.46 16.77 16.94
C LYS A 46 -0.86 16.17 16.50
N SER A 47 -1.58 16.89 15.65
CA SER A 47 -2.68 16.30 14.88
C SER A 47 -2.12 15.33 13.86
N GLN A 48 -2.62 14.10 13.87
CA GLN A 48 -2.14 13.01 13.05
C GLN A 48 -3.32 12.18 12.54
N ALA A 49 -3.06 11.35 11.52
CA ALA A 49 -4.03 10.42 10.98
C ALA A 49 -3.48 8.99 10.96
N LEU A 50 -4.42 8.04 11.08
CA LEU A 50 -4.20 6.60 10.96
C LEU A 50 -5.32 6.02 10.13
N TYR A 51 -4.97 5.37 9.03
CA TYR A 51 -5.83 4.41 8.35
C TYR A 51 -5.49 3.01 8.85
N LEU A 52 -6.52 2.23 9.18
CA LEU A 52 -6.41 0.88 9.70
C LEU A 52 -7.47 0.00 9.04
N GLN A 53 -7.05 -1.14 8.51
CA GLN A 53 -7.96 -2.16 8.01
C GLN A 53 -7.38 -3.56 8.25
N ASP A 54 -8.28 -4.48 8.62
CA ASP A 54 -7.98 -5.90 8.79
C ASP A 54 -8.36 -6.67 7.53
N PHE A 55 -7.47 -7.56 7.10
CA PHE A 55 -7.66 -8.46 5.98
C PHE A 55 -7.59 -9.90 6.49
N PRO A 56 -8.68 -10.67 6.39
CA PRO A 56 -8.76 -12.01 6.98
C PRO A 56 -7.78 -12.98 6.29
N ALA A 57 -7.34 -14.00 7.02
CA ALA A 57 -6.57 -15.09 6.45
C ALA A 57 -7.43 -15.89 5.45
N THR A 58 -6.83 -16.23 4.32
CA THR A 58 -7.44 -17.06 3.29
C THR A 58 -7.52 -18.51 3.79
N PRO A 59 -8.70 -19.17 3.73
CA PRO A 59 -8.82 -20.58 4.10
C PRO A 59 -7.89 -21.47 3.27
N ALA A 60 -7.22 -22.44 3.89
CA ALA A 60 -6.24 -23.32 3.25
C ALA A 60 -6.76 -24.09 2.01
N ALA A 61 -8.09 -24.20 1.85
CA ALA A 61 -8.75 -24.94 0.77
C ALA A 61 -9.05 -24.11 -0.50
N SER A 62 -8.83 -22.79 -0.51
CA SER A 62 -9.14 -21.93 -1.67
C SER A 62 -7.91 -21.63 -2.53
N SER A 63 -7.07 -22.64 -2.77
CA SER A 63 -5.86 -22.52 -3.61
C SER A 63 -6.17 -22.33 -5.11
N THR A 64 -7.44 -22.36 -5.51
CA THR A 64 -7.86 -21.93 -6.84
C THR A 64 -7.92 -20.41 -6.84
N ARG A 65 -6.80 -19.76 -7.18
CA ARG A 65 -6.78 -18.36 -7.65
C ARG A 65 -7.49 -18.28 -9.01
N GLY A 66 -8.80 -18.54 -9.01
CA GLY A 66 -9.66 -18.28 -10.15
C GLY A 66 -9.58 -16.79 -10.45
N ASP A 67 -9.44 -16.45 -11.73
CA ASP A 67 -9.33 -15.11 -12.27
C ASP A 67 -10.27 -14.12 -11.55
N ARG A 68 -9.71 -13.35 -10.62
CA ARG A 68 -10.40 -12.37 -9.76
C ARG A 68 -10.74 -11.08 -10.54
N SER A 69 -11.10 -11.23 -11.81
CA SER A 69 -11.33 -10.14 -12.77
C SER A 69 -12.80 -9.69 -12.86
N SER A 70 -13.58 -9.83 -11.78
CA SER A 70 -14.92 -9.26 -11.70
C SER A 70 -14.86 -7.88 -11.04
N GLY A 71 -15.42 -6.85 -11.68
CA GLY A 71 -15.17 -5.43 -11.41
C GLY A 71 -15.45 -4.87 -10.00
N ALA A 72 -15.92 -5.69 -9.04
CA ALA A 72 -15.98 -5.35 -7.62
C ALA A 72 -14.65 -5.63 -6.87
N ASP A 73 -13.82 -6.53 -7.41
CA ASP A 73 -12.52 -6.96 -6.86
C ASP A 73 -11.35 -6.04 -7.29
N ALA A 74 -11.65 -4.98 -8.04
CA ALA A 74 -10.64 -4.11 -8.63
C ALA A 74 -9.82 -3.36 -7.56
N PHE A 75 -10.46 -2.86 -6.49
CA PHE A 75 -9.77 -2.16 -5.41
C PHE A 75 -8.96 -3.10 -4.51
N GLY A 76 -9.49 -4.28 -4.20
CA GLY A 76 -8.79 -5.29 -3.40
C GLY A 76 -7.52 -5.78 -4.07
N GLY A 77 -7.63 -6.26 -5.31
CA GLY A 77 -6.48 -6.69 -6.09
C GLY A 77 -5.49 -5.55 -6.38
N ASP A 78 -5.96 -4.32 -6.54
CA ASP A 78 -5.12 -3.14 -6.68
C ASP A 78 -4.35 -2.78 -5.40
N PHE A 79 -5.03 -2.80 -4.25
CA PHE A 79 -4.42 -2.58 -2.94
C PHE A 79 -3.33 -3.60 -2.66
N GLU A 80 -3.64 -4.90 -2.81
CA GLU A 80 -2.69 -5.99 -2.59
C GLU A 80 -1.47 -5.85 -3.51
N ARG A 81 -1.70 -5.59 -4.81
CA ARG A 81 -0.63 -5.39 -5.80
C ARG A 81 0.27 -4.22 -5.41
N GLN A 82 -0.31 -3.08 -5.05
CA GLN A 82 0.45 -1.88 -4.68
C GLN A 82 1.25 -2.09 -3.39
N LEU A 83 0.64 -2.68 -2.35
CA LEU A 83 1.33 -3.01 -1.10
C LEU A 83 2.50 -3.98 -1.34
N ARG A 84 2.26 -5.07 -2.10
CA ARG A 84 3.29 -6.05 -2.45
C ARG A 84 4.48 -5.40 -3.15
N ARG A 85 4.22 -4.58 -4.19
CA ARG A 85 5.29 -3.92 -4.94
C ARG A 85 6.06 -2.92 -4.08
N TYR A 86 5.38 -2.17 -3.23
CA TYR A 86 6.04 -1.24 -2.31
C TYR A 86 6.97 -1.99 -1.34
N LEU A 87 6.51 -3.07 -0.71
CA LEU A 87 7.32 -3.90 0.19
C LEU A 87 8.52 -4.55 -0.52
N GLN A 88 8.35 -5.01 -1.76
CA GLN A 88 9.45 -5.52 -2.58
C GLN A 88 10.52 -4.46 -2.85
N ARG A 89 10.13 -3.19 -3.02
CA ARG A 89 11.06 -2.07 -3.19
C ARG A 89 11.76 -1.68 -1.89
N CYS A 90 11.07 -1.77 -0.75
CA CYS A 90 11.69 -1.55 0.55
C CYS A 90 12.66 -2.67 0.92
N GLY A 91 12.33 -3.93 0.63
CA GLY A 91 13.04 -5.10 1.13
C GLY A 91 12.80 -5.35 2.62
N GLY A 92 13.45 -6.37 3.18
CA GLY A 92 13.38 -6.69 4.62
C GLY A 92 12.10 -7.38 5.10
N PHE A 93 11.09 -7.47 4.23
CA PHE A 93 9.86 -8.24 4.45
C PHE A 93 9.62 -9.19 3.28
N ASP A 94 9.29 -10.45 3.56
CA ASP A 94 8.86 -11.40 2.55
C ASP A 94 7.44 -11.07 2.08
N ALA A 95 7.34 -10.38 0.93
CA ALA A 95 6.07 -9.97 0.36
C ALA A 95 5.18 -11.15 -0.09
N GLY A 96 5.73 -12.38 -0.21
CA GLY A 96 4.94 -13.59 -0.42
C GLY A 96 4.06 -13.97 0.77
N ARG A 97 4.32 -13.42 1.96
CA ARG A 97 3.42 -13.58 3.12
C ARG A 97 2.04 -12.97 2.91
N LEU A 98 1.91 -11.99 2.02
CA LEU A 98 0.63 -11.36 1.70
C LEU A 98 -0.34 -12.36 1.05
N ASP A 99 0.17 -13.41 0.39
CA ASP A 99 -0.62 -14.45 -0.29
C ASP A 99 -1.56 -15.22 0.66
N ARG A 100 -1.36 -15.09 1.98
CA ARG A 100 -2.15 -15.76 3.01
C ARG A 100 -3.41 -15.00 3.40
N TYR A 101 -3.63 -13.80 2.88
CA TYR A 101 -4.71 -12.92 3.32
C TYR A 101 -5.58 -12.49 2.14
N ASP A 102 -6.87 -12.27 2.40
CA ASP A 102 -7.83 -11.81 1.40
C ASP A 102 -7.99 -10.29 1.45
N PHE A 103 -7.52 -9.62 0.40
CA PHE A 103 -7.59 -8.17 0.25
C PHE A 103 -8.86 -7.67 -0.45
N SER A 104 -9.80 -8.57 -0.80
CA SER A 104 -11.03 -8.25 -1.54
C SER A 104 -11.86 -7.11 -0.92
N THR A 105 -11.77 -6.93 0.40
CA THR A 105 -12.52 -5.91 1.16
C THR A 105 -11.84 -4.53 1.22
N ALA A 106 -10.71 -4.32 0.53
CA ALA A 106 -9.98 -3.05 0.60
C ALA A 106 -10.88 -1.85 0.26
N ALA A 107 -11.01 -0.92 1.20
CA ALA A 107 -11.87 0.26 1.06
C ALA A 107 -11.18 1.45 0.37
N VAL A 108 -9.87 1.35 0.11
CA VAL A 108 -9.04 2.45 -0.41
C VAL A 108 -8.09 1.95 -1.49
N ALA A 109 -7.64 2.84 -2.38
CA ALA A 109 -6.49 2.58 -3.23
C ALA A 109 -5.20 3.09 -2.54
N LEU A 110 -4.12 2.33 -2.67
CA LEU A 110 -2.80 2.79 -2.23
C LEU A 110 -2.12 3.65 -3.30
N VAL A 111 -1.57 4.77 -2.86
CA VAL A 111 -0.69 5.65 -3.61
C VAL A 111 0.65 5.70 -2.88
N ALA A 112 1.61 4.93 -3.36
CA ALA A 112 2.95 4.83 -2.77
C ALA A 112 3.99 5.54 -3.66
N SER A 113 5.13 5.88 -3.07
CA SER A 113 6.30 6.41 -3.77
C SER A 113 7.53 5.58 -3.41
N VAL A 114 8.40 5.36 -4.40
CA VAL A 114 9.68 4.67 -4.25
C VAL A 114 10.74 5.46 -5.03
N PRO A 115 12.02 5.40 -4.65
CA PRO A 115 13.07 6.07 -5.41
C PRO A 115 13.26 5.39 -6.78
N GLY A 116 13.43 6.19 -7.84
CA GLY A 116 13.77 5.70 -9.16
C GLY A 116 13.30 6.61 -10.31
N TYR A 117 13.78 6.30 -11.51
CA TYR A 117 13.26 6.85 -12.76
C TYR A 117 12.32 5.82 -13.38
N HIS A 118 11.01 6.05 -13.27
CA HIS A 118 10.00 5.13 -13.76
C HIS A 118 9.65 5.45 -15.22
N THR A 119 9.63 4.42 -16.07
CA THR A 119 9.34 4.56 -17.50
C THR A 119 8.29 3.56 -17.95
N GLY A 120 7.72 3.80 -19.14
CA GLY A 120 6.69 2.93 -19.70
C GLY A 120 5.46 2.77 -18.78
N PRO A 121 4.91 1.55 -18.64
CA PRO A 121 3.76 1.31 -17.76
C PRO A 121 4.02 1.65 -16.29
N GLU A 122 5.26 1.56 -15.82
CA GLU A 122 5.63 1.79 -14.42
C GLU A 122 5.42 3.24 -13.96
N VAL A 123 5.35 4.20 -14.91
CA VAL A 123 5.03 5.60 -14.59
C VAL A 123 3.73 5.71 -13.81
N ARG A 124 2.74 4.84 -14.07
CA ARG A 124 1.42 4.90 -13.42
C ARG A 124 1.36 4.22 -12.06
N GLU A 125 2.49 3.72 -11.57
CA GLU A 125 2.52 2.86 -10.38
C GLU A 125 2.95 3.59 -9.11
N TRP A 126 3.60 4.77 -9.25
CA TRP A 126 4.15 5.50 -8.13
C TRP A 126 3.78 6.99 -8.12
N GLY A 127 3.79 7.61 -6.95
CA GLY A 127 3.67 9.05 -6.77
C GLY A 127 2.41 9.68 -7.37
N HIS A 128 2.54 10.92 -7.85
CA HIS A 128 1.41 11.70 -8.35
C HIS A 128 0.81 11.14 -9.66
N THR A 129 1.60 10.42 -10.46
CA THR A 129 1.13 9.77 -11.69
C THR A 129 0.24 8.57 -11.39
N ARG A 130 0.51 7.84 -10.30
CA ARG A 130 -0.39 6.83 -9.75
C ARG A 130 -1.69 7.42 -9.24
N LEU A 131 -1.63 8.52 -8.49
CA LEU A 131 -2.83 9.25 -8.05
C LEU A 131 -3.71 9.63 -9.25
N ARG A 132 -3.12 10.21 -10.31
CA ARG A 132 -3.83 10.51 -11.56
C ARG A 132 -4.49 9.26 -12.16
N HIS A 133 -3.78 8.14 -12.19
CA HIS A 133 -4.29 6.89 -12.75
C HIS A 133 -5.52 6.37 -11.98
N VAL A 134 -5.45 6.38 -10.63
CA VAL A 134 -6.58 5.98 -9.76
C VAL A 134 -7.80 6.89 -9.99
N LEU A 135 -7.59 8.21 -10.04
CA LEU A 135 -8.67 9.17 -10.24
C LEU A 135 -9.32 9.06 -11.62
N SER A 136 -8.52 8.80 -12.65
CA SER A 136 -9.01 8.65 -14.03
C SER A 136 -9.93 7.43 -14.20
N GLY A 137 -9.67 6.35 -13.45
CA GLY A 137 -10.51 5.13 -13.47
C GLY A 137 -11.79 5.23 -12.63
N SER A 138 -11.87 6.20 -11.71
CA SER A 138 -12.96 6.30 -10.74
C SER A 138 -14.15 7.16 -11.21
N GLY A 139 -14.09 7.74 -12.42
CA GLY A 139 -15.14 8.61 -12.97
C GLY A 139 -15.34 9.94 -12.23
N ALA A 140 -14.62 10.16 -11.13
CA ALA A 140 -14.78 11.28 -10.20
C ALA A 140 -13.78 12.41 -10.44
N LEU A 141 -13.51 12.78 -11.69
CA LEU A 141 -12.83 14.05 -11.94
C LEU A 141 -13.84 15.17 -11.66
N PRO A 142 -13.58 16.08 -10.70
CA PRO A 142 -14.42 17.26 -10.57
C PRO A 142 -14.41 18.01 -11.90
N GLN A 143 -15.57 18.57 -12.26
CA GLN A 143 -15.68 19.46 -13.42
C GLN A 143 -14.56 20.51 -13.34
N PRO A 144 -13.91 20.83 -14.46
CA PRO A 144 -12.87 21.84 -14.47
C PRO A 144 -13.40 23.13 -13.84
N TRP A 145 -12.53 23.84 -13.13
CA TRP A 145 -12.87 25.16 -12.61
C TRP A 145 -13.43 26.03 -13.74
N PRO A 146 -14.59 26.68 -13.56
CA PRO A 146 -15.09 27.61 -14.57
C PRO A 146 -14.05 28.73 -14.71
N GLY A 147 -13.54 28.87 -15.94
CA GLY A 147 -12.63 29.96 -16.32
C GLY A 147 -13.34 31.30 -16.41
#